data_AF-A0A522RLF7-F1
#
_entry.id   AF-A0A522RLF7-F1
#
_cell.length_a   1.000
_cell.length_b   1.000
_cell.length_c   1.000
_cell.angle_alpha   90.00
_cell.angle_beta   90.00
_cell.angle_gamma   90.00
#
_symmetry.space_group_name_H-M   'P 1'
#
loop_
_entity.id
_entity.type
_entity.pdbx_description
1 polymer ?
#
loop_
_entity_poly.entity_id
_entity_poly.type
_entity_poly.pdbx_seq_one_letter_code
_entity_poly.pdbx_strand_id
1 'polypeptide(L)'
;VAVESGRPARYVSLAQLPAPRCEAITGIDADGLLAFDDLQAIAGDREAERALFDLYNRAKTANARMLFAATAAPAEIGIALPDLVSRLAMCTQYALRPLDDAGRRAMLRLLARRLGLRLDDEVLDWWFARQPRDPASLVAMLQRIDRASLAAQRRVTIPFLRELLHLQEL
;
A
#
# COMPACT_ATOMS: atom_id res chain seq x y z
N VAL A 1 6.58 -8.21 -13.68
CA VAL A 1 7.74 -7.29 -13.94
C VAL A 1 9.02 -7.66 -13.19
N ALA A 2 9.05 -7.84 -11.86
CA ALA A 2 10.27 -8.35 -11.17
C ALA A 2 10.25 -9.88 -10.97
N VAL A 3 9.13 -10.42 -10.45
CA VAL A 3 8.93 -11.87 -10.21
C VAL A 3 9.08 -12.71 -11.49
N GLU A 4 8.65 -12.18 -12.63
CA GLU A 4 8.77 -12.86 -13.94
C GLU A 4 10.20 -12.86 -14.51
N SER A 5 11.10 -12.05 -13.97
CA SER A 5 12.49 -11.90 -14.46
C SER A 5 13.53 -12.67 -13.64
N GLY A 6 13.10 -13.41 -12.60
CA GLY A 6 13.99 -14.17 -11.72
C GLY A 6 14.91 -13.32 -10.84
N ARG A 7 14.73 -12.00 -10.80
CA ARG A 7 15.51 -11.08 -9.96
C ARG A 7 14.92 -11.05 -8.53
N PRO A 8 15.77 -11.03 -7.48
CA PRO A 8 15.27 -10.95 -6.11
C PRO A 8 14.51 -9.64 -5.91
N ALA A 9 13.40 -9.72 -5.19
CA ALA A 9 12.59 -8.57 -4.81
C ALA A 9 12.40 -8.58 -3.29
N ARG A 10 12.69 -7.44 -2.65
CA ARG A 10 12.57 -7.27 -1.20
C ARG A 10 11.66 -6.09 -0.90
N TYR A 11 10.72 -6.32 0.01
CA TYR A 11 9.86 -5.29 0.58
C TYR A 11 10.30 -5.01 2.01
N VAL A 12 10.43 -3.74 2.36
CA VAL A 12 10.94 -3.27 3.65
C VAL A 12 10.03 -2.14 4.14
N SER A 13 9.24 -2.39 5.18
CA SER A 13 8.55 -1.31 5.91
C SER A 13 9.50 -0.73 6.95
N LEU A 14 9.93 0.51 6.75
CA LEU A 14 10.85 1.19 7.66
C LEU A 14 10.22 1.44 9.04
N ALA A 15 8.89 1.57 9.10
CA ALA A 15 8.14 1.68 10.34
C ALA A 15 8.20 0.41 11.20
N GLN A 16 8.30 -0.77 10.56
CA GLN A 16 8.29 -2.07 11.23
C GLN A 16 9.69 -2.62 11.53
N LEU A 17 10.76 -1.90 11.16
CA LEU A 17 12.12 -2.35 11.46
C LEU A 17 12.40 -2.36 12.96
N PRO A 18 13.10 -3.39 13.48
CA PRO A 18 13.56 -3.41 14.85
C PRO A 18 14.60 -2.31 15.09
N ALA A 19 14.70 -1.86 16.35
CA ALA A 19 15.79 -0.99 16.77
C ALA A 19 17.06 -1.82 17.10
N PRO A 20 18.27 -1.31 16.79
CA PRO A 20 18.53 -0.06 16.06
C PRO A 20 18.27 -0.23 14.55
N ARG A 21 17.52 0.72 13.96
CA ARG A 21 17.09 0.62 12.55
C ARG A 21 18.27 0.67 11.57
N CYS A 22 19.35 1.35 11.93
CA CYS A 22 20.54 1.49 11.10
C CYS A 22 21.20 0.14 10.77
N GLU A 23 21.25 -0.79 11.73
CA GLU A 23 21.79 -2.14 11.52
C GLU A 23 20.89 -2.95 10.59
N ALA A 24 19.57 -2.90 10.83
CA ALA A 24 18.60 -3.58 9.99
C ALA A 24 18.65 -3.10 8.54
N ILE A 25 18.80 -1.79 8.31
CA ILE A 25 18.94 -1.21 6.96
C ILE A 25 20.28 -1.62 6.33
N THR A 26 21.36 -1.64 7.10
CA THR A 26 22.70 -1.99 6.61
C THR A 26 22.76 -3.43 6.13
N GLY A 27 22.07 -4.35 6.80
CA GLY A 27 21.99 -5.77 6.45
C GLY A 27 21.15 -6.08 5.21
N ILE A 28 20.50 -5.09 4.59
CA ILE A 28 19.73 -5.30 3.35
C ILE A 28 20.69 -5.44 2.17
N ASP A 29 20.58 -6.56 1.47
CA ASP A 29 21.28 -6.77 0.21
C ASP A 29 20.86 -5.74 -0.83
N ALA A 30 21.85 -5.20 -1.54
CA ALA A 30 21.67 -4.07 -2.45
C ALA A 30 21.32 -4.50 -3.90
N ASP A 31 20.80 -5.70 -4.13
CA ASP A 31 20.57 -6.27 -5.46
C ASP A 31 19.08 -6.40 -5.83
N GLY A 32 18.79 -6.53 -7.13
CA GLY A 32 17.45 -6.81 -7.63
C GLY A 32 16.49 -5.61 -7.54
N LEU A 33 15.33 -5.80 -6.89
CA LEU A 33 14.32 -4.77 -6.63
C LEU A 33 14.15 -4.58 -5.11
N LEU A 34 14.32 -3.34 -4.65
CA LEU A 34 14.10 -2.94 -3.26
C LEU A 34 12.92 -1.98 -3.19
N ALA A 35 11.88 -2.34 -2.45
CA ALA A 35 10.73 -1.49 -2.19
C ALA A 35 10.70 -1.11 -0.71
N PHE A 36 10.86 0.18 -0.44
CA PHE A 36 10.82 0.74 0.91
C PHE A 36 9.51 1.46 1.13
N ASP A 37 8.82 1.10 2.20
CA ASP A 37 7.61 1.78 2.66
C ASP A 37 7.90 2.58 3.94
N ASP A 38 7.03 3.55 4.21
CA ASP A 38 7.06 4.39 5.40
C ASP A 38 8.36 5.20 5.58
N LEU A 39 8.84 5.88 4.54
CA LEU A 39 10.09 6.67 4.61
C LEU A 39 10.14 7.68 5.77
N GLN A 40 8.99 8.24 6.14
CA GLN A 40 8.85 9.14 7.28
C GLN A 40 9.24 8.51 8.63
N ALA A 41 9.26 7.18 8.74
CA ALA A 41 9.58 6.49 9.99
C ALA A 41 11.05 6.62 10.42
N ILE A 42 11.95 6.97 9.50
CA ILE A 42 13.37 7.23 9.80
C ILE A 42 13.72 8.71 9.86
N ALA A 43 12.76 9.60 9.61
CA ALA A 43 12.99 11.04 9.63
C ALA A 43 13.47 11.49 11.03
N GLY A 44 14.64 12.14 11.08
CA GLY A 44 15.29 12.59 12.32
C GLY A 44 16.17 11.53 12.98
N ASP A 45 16.12 10.26 12.56
CA ASP A 45 17.04 9.21 12.98
C ASP A 45 18.29 9.24 12.10
N ARG A 46 19.30 9.99 12.54
CA ARG A 46 20.53 10.24 11.75
C ARG A 46 21.26 8.97 11.34
N GLU A 47 21.27 7.94 12.19
CA GLU A 47 21.96 6.69 11.87
C GLU A 47 21.19 5.88 10.82
N ALA A 48 19.85 5.83 10.95
CA ALA A 48 19.01 5.17 9.95
C ALA A 48 19.01 5.90 8.60
N GLU A 49 18.96 7.24 8.61
CA GLU A 49 19.08 8.06 7.40
C GLU A 49 20.42 7.82 6.68
N ARG A 50 21.52 7.79 7.43
CA ARG A 50 22.84 7.48 6.88
C ARG A 50 22.90 6.06 6.31
N ALA A 51 22.38 5.08 7.04
CA ALA A 51 22.33 3.69 6.57
C ALA A 51 21.54 3.55 5.26
N LEU A 52 20.39 4.24 5.14
CA LEU A 52 19.59 4.23 3.91
C LEU A 52 20.32 4.91 2.75
N PHE A 53 21.03 6.02 3.02
CA PHE A 53 21.85 6.68 2.00
C PHE A 53 22.98 5.77 1.48
N ASP A 54 23.68 5.09 2.39
CA ASP A 54 24.74 4.15 2.02
C ASP A 54 24.16 2.95 1.24
N LEU A 55 22.99 2.43 1.63
CA LEU A 55 22.27 1.40 0.89
C LEU A 55 21.86 1.87 -0.50
N TYR A 56 21.34 3.09 -0.65
CA TYR A 56 21.01 3.68 -1.95
C TYR A 56 22.23 3.67 -2.88
N ASN A 57 23.39 4.09 -2.37
CA ASN A 57 24.61 4.13 -3.16
C ASN A 57 25.05 2.72 -3.60
N ARG A 58 25.05 1.75 -2.68
CA ARG A 58 25.35 0.35 -3.01
C ARG A 58 24.37 -0.20 -4.06
N ALA A 59 23.08 0.06 -3.88
CA ALA A 59 22.02 -0.42 -4.77
C ALA A 59 22.13 0.20 -6.17
N LYS A 60 22.50 1.49 -6.24
CA LYS A 60 22.77 2.16 -7.50
C LYS A 60 23.95 1.54 -8.25
N THR A 61 25.05 1.25 -7.54
CA THR A 61 26.24 0.59 -8.11
C THR A 61 25.93 -0.83 -8.58
N ALA A 62 25.10 -1.58 -7.85
CA ALA A 62 24.63 -2.91 -8.23
C ALA A 62 23.55 -2.90 -9.34
N ASN A 63 23.20 -1.72 -9.87
CA ASN A 63 22.14 -1.53 -10.87
C ASN A 63 20.77 -2.10 -10.42
N ALA A 64 20.51 -2.07 -9.11
CA ALA A 64 19.24 -2.44 -8.53
C ALA A 64 18.18 -1.37 -8.81
N ARG A 65 16.92 -1.81 -8.80
CA ARG A 65 15.75 -0.93 -8.88
C ARG A 65 15.30 -0.62 -7.45
N MET A 66 14.96 0.65 -7.22
CA MET A 66 14.48 1.10 -5.92
C MET A 66 13.11 1.77 -6.10
N LEU A 67 12.20 1.47 -5.19
CA LEU A 67 10.90 2.12 -5.03
C LEU A 67 10.79 2.61 -3.59
N PHE A 68 10.31 3.83 -3.42
CA PHE A 68 10.14 4.46 -2.11
C PHE A 68 8.70 4.95 -1.99
N ALA A 69 8.05 4.65 -0.87
CA ALA A 69 6.77 5.19 -0.49
C ALA A 69 6.91 6.04 0.77
N ALA A 70 6.26 7.20 0.76
CA ALA A 70 6.29 8.18 1.82
C ALA A 70 4.98 8.95 1.86
N THR A 71 4.71 9.60 2.99
CA THR A 71 3.51 10.44 3.19
C THR A 71 3.61 11.83 2.57
N ALA A 72 4.82 12.26 2.18
CA ALA A 72 5.08 13.58 1.60
C ALA A 72 6.22 13.53 0.57
N ALA A 73 6.45 14.63 -0.15
CA ALA A 73 7.58 14.74 -1.06
C ALA A 73 8.92 14.73 -0.30
N PRO A 74 10.05 14.33 -0.92
CA PRO A 74 11.34 14.19 -0.22
C PRO A 74 11.78 15.40 0.61
N ALA A 75 11.47 16.62 0.16
CA ALA A 75 11.79 17.86 0.87
C ALA A 75 10.93 18.10 2.13
N GLU A 76 9.79 17.43 2.27
CA GLU A 76 8.78 17.65 3.30
C GLU A 76 8.66 16.48 4.28
N ILE A 77 9.31 15.34 4.01
CA ILE A 77 9.28 14.15 4.88
C ILE A 77 9.96 14.39 6.23
N GLY A 78 10.85 15.38 6.33
CA GLY A 78 11.59 15.69 7.56
C GLY A 78 12.91 14.93 7.74
N ILE A 79 13.43 14.33 6.67
CA ILE A 79 14.78 13.72 6.65
C ILE A 79 15.82 14.82 6.86
N ALA A 80 16.69 14.66 7.85
CA ALA A 80 17.69 15.66 8.22
C ALA A 80 18.92 15.64 7.30
N LEU A 81 19.27 14.49 6.71
CA LEU A 81 20.42 14.31 5.84
C LEU A 81 20.16 14.86 4.41
N PRO A 82 20.79 15.99 4.01
CA PRO A 82 20.50 16.65 2.72
C PRO A 82 20.87 15.79 1.50
N ASP A 83 21.91 14.98 1.63
CA ASP A 83 22.36 14.08 0.56
C ASP A 83 21.29 13.02 0.24
N LEU A 84 20.64 12.45 1.26
CA LEU A 84 19.56 11.49 1.08
C LEU A 84 18.35 12.15 0.41
N VAL A 85 17.95 13.34 0.88
CA VAL A 85 16.87 14.12 0.26
C VAL A 85 17.14 14.38 -1.22
N SER A 86 18.37 14.77 -1.56
CA SER A 86 18.78 15.02 -2.94
C SER A 86 18.66 13.76 -3.81
N ARG A 87 19.09 12.59 -3.31
CA ARG A 87 18.95 11.31 -4.03
C ARG A 87 17.51 10.89 -4.24
N LEU A 88 16.66 11.08 -3.24
CA LEU A 88 15.22 10.81 -3.33
C LEU A 88 14.54 11.76 -4.32
N ALA A 89 14.93 13.04 -4.34
CA ALA A 89 14.41 14.03 -5.28
C ALA A 89 14.76 13.73 -6.75
N MET A 90 15.92 13.09 -7.00
CA MET A 90 16.33 12.63 -8.32
C MET A 90 15.57 11.39 -8.82
N CYS A 91 14.87 10.68 -7.93
CA CYS A 91 13.99 9.59 -8.34
C CYS A 91 12.78 10.15 -9.09
N THR A 92 12.13 9.31 -9.91
CA THR A 92 10.84 9.68 -10.50
C THR A 92 9.78 9.75 -9.39
N GLN A 93 9.18 10.93 -9.23
CA GLN A 93 8.20 11.19 -8.18
C GLN A 93 6.78 11.14 -8.72
N TYR A 94 5.90 10.40 -8.03
CA TYR A 94 4.49 10.31 -8.35
C TYR A 94 3.66 10.58 -7.10
N ALA A 95 2.88 11.66 -7.13
CA ALA A 95 1.92 11.95 -6.08
C ALA A 95 0.65 11.10 -6.27
N LEU A 96 0.38 10.20 -5.33
CA LEU A 96 -0.87 9.44 -5.32
C LEU A 96 -2.01 10.35 -4.87
N ARG A 97 -3.02 10.48 -5.73
CA ARG A 97 -4.25 11.20 -5.40
C ARG A 97 -5.26 10.22 -4.80
N PRO A 98 -5.98 10.61 -3.73
CA PRO A 98 -7.10 9.82 -3.23
C PRO A 98 -8.09 9.54 -4.36
N LEU A 99 -8.71 8.36 -4.31
CA LEU A 99 -9.77 8.00 -5.25
C LEU A 99 -11.02 8.85 -4.98
N ASP A 100 -11.62 9.36 -6.05
CA ASP A 100 -12.97 9.91 -6.01
C ASP A 100 -14.02 8.78 -5.92
N ASP A 101 -15.30 9.13 -5.86
CA ASP A 101 -16.37 8.12 -5.75
C ASP A 101 -16.39 7.16 -6.94
N ALA A 102 -16.15 7.65 -8.15
CA ALA A 102 -16.09 6.83 -9.35
C ALA A 102 -14.91 5.84 -9.31
N GLY A 103 -13.72 6.32 -8.92
CA GLY A 103 -12.52 5.51 -8.74
C GLY A 103 -12.67 4.46 -7.64
N ARG A 104 -13.32 4.80 -6.52
CA ARG A 104 -13.64 3.84 -5.45
C ARG A 104 -14.57 2.72 -5.93
N ARG A 105 -15.61 3.05 -6.70
CA ARG A 105 -16.50 2.06 -7.32
C ARG A 105 -15.74 1.15 -8.29
N ALA A 106 -14.88 1.73 -9.12
CA ALA A 106 -14.04 0.96 -10.06
C ALA A 106 -13.07 0.02 -9.33
N MET A 107 -12.42 0.51 -8.26
CA MET A 107 -11.54 -0.28 -7.40
C MET A 107 -12.29 -1.47 -6.80
N LEU A 108 -13.47 -1.26 -6.24
CA LEU A 108 -14.28 -2.34 -5.67
C LEU A 108 -14.73 -3.36 -6.71
N ARG A 109 -15.17 -2.93 -7.90
CA ARG A 109 -15.50 -3.84 -9.00
C ARG A 109 -14.29 -4.68 -9.40
N LEU A 110 -13.11 -4.08 -9.48
CA LEU A 110 -11.88 -4.79 -9.83
C LEU A 110 -11.52 -5.84 -8.77
N LEU A 111 -11.56 -5.47 -7.49
CA LEU A 111 -11.23 -6.37 -6.39
C LEU A 111 -12.26 -7.49 -6.26
N ALA A 112 -13.56 -7.19 -6.39
CA ALA A 112 -14.63 -8.18 -6.37
C ALA A 112 -14.43 -9.23 -7.47
N ARG A 113 -14.13 -8.79 -8.70
CA ARG A 113 -13.83 -9.70 -9.82
C ARG A 113 -12.65 -10.61 -9.53
N ARG A 114 -11.59 -10.11 -8.88
CA ARG A 114 -10.43 -10.92 -8.47
C ARG A 114 -10.77 -11.97 -7.41
N LEU A 115 -11.76 -11.68 -6.56
CA LEU A 115 -12.30 -12.61 -5.55
C LEU A 115 -13.37 -13.55 -6.16
N GLY A 116 -13.69 -13.43 -7.44
CA GLY A 116 -14.77 -14.21 -8.07
C GLY A 116 -16.18 -13.71 -7.73
N LEU A 117 -16.29 -12.57 -7.03
CA LEU A 117 -17.55 -11.94 -6.70
C LEU A 117 -18.09 -11.09 -7.86
N ARG A 118 -19.40 -11.08 -8.03
CA ARG A 118 -20.11 -10.11 -8.86
C ARG A 118 -20.82 -9.11 -7.96
N LEU A 119 -20.47 -7.84 -8.12
CA LEU A 119 -21.16 -6.73 -7.49
C LEU A 119 -21.93 -5.98 -8.57
N ASP A 120 -23.24 -6.11 -8.55
CA ASP A 120 -24.13 -5.38 -9.44
C ASP A 120 -24.21 -3.90 -9.03
N ASP A 121 -24.62 -3.04 -9.96
CA ASP A 121 -24.59 -1.59 -9.75
C ASP A 121 -25.52 -1.15 -8.61
N GLU A 122 -26.68 -1.79 -8.48
CA GLU A 122 -27.62 -1.56 -7.37
C GLU A 122 -26.99 -1.86 -6.00
N VAL A 123 -26.15 -2.90 -5.93
CA VAL A 123 -25.45 -3.28 -4.69
C VAL A 123 -24.41 -2.23 -4.33
N LEU A 124 -23.65 -1.73 -5.31
CA LEU A 124 -22.67 -0.66 -5.10
C LEU A 124 -23.36 0.65 -4.73
N ASP A 125 -24.45 1.03 -5.39
CA ASP A 125 -25.20 2.24 -5.05
C ASP A 125 -25.77 2.17 -3.64
N TRP A 126 -26.35 1.02 -3.27
CA TRP A 126 -26.86 0.79 -1.91
C TRP A 126 -25.76 0.91 -0.84
N TRP A 127 -24.58 0.35 -1.11
CA TRP A 127 -23.44 0.37 -0.20
C TRP A 127 -22.88 1.80 -0.04
N PHE A 128 -22.60 2.50 -1.14
CA PHE A 128 -22.01 3.85 -1.09
C PHE A 128 -22.95 4.91 -0.48
N ALA A 129 -24.25 4.66 -0.44
CA ALA A 129 -25.22 5.51 0.24
C ALA A 129 -25.16 5.41 1.78
N ARG A 130 -24.57 4.35 2.35
CA ARG A 130 -24.73 4.00 3.78
C ARG A 130 -23.44 3.77 4.55
N GLN A 131 -22.29 3.67 3.90
CA GLN A 131 -21.04 3.23 4.54
C GLN A 131 -19.88 4.21 4.32
N PRO A 132 -18.82 4.11 5.15
CA PRO A 132 -17.61 4.91 5.00
C PRO A 132 -17.00 4.78 3.59
N ARG A 133 -16.55 5.92 3.05
CA ARG A 133 -15.97 6.03 1.71
C ARG A 133 -14.45 5.94 1.71
N ASP A 134 -13.82 5.50 2.80
CA ASP A 134 -12.39 5.31 2.83
C ASP A 134 -12.01 3.94 2.18
N PRO A 135 -10.95 3.88 1.36
CA PRO A 135 -10.58 2.65 0.67
C PRO A 135 -10.34 1.44 1.58
N ALA A 136 -9.74 1.64 2.76
CA ALA A 136 -9.39 0.56 3.67
C ALA A 136 -10.65 -0.15 4.21
N SER A 137 -11.63 0.62 4.69
CA SER A 137 -12.91 0.08 5.16
C SER A 137 -13.68 -0.61 4.03
N LEU A 138 -13.68 -0.04 2.82
CA LEU A 138 -14.32 -0.65 1.66
C LEU A 138 -13.71 -2.02 1.32
N VAL A 139 -12.38 -2.14 1.34
CA VAL A 139 -11.69 -3.41 1.09
C VAL A 139 -11.94 -4.43 2.22
N ALA A 140 -11.87 -4.00 3.48
CA ALA A 140 -12.12 -4.88 4.63
C ALA A 140 -13.55 -5.44 4.61
N MET A 141 -14.53 -4.60 4.28
CA MET A 141 -15.92 -5.04 4.14
C MET A 141 -16.09 -5.98 2.94
N LEU A 142 -15.43 -5.72 1.81
CA LEU A 142 -15.43 -6.64 0.67
C LEU A 142 -14.91 -8.03 1.04
N GLN A 143 -13.84 -8.11 1.82
CA GLN A 143 -13.29 -9.38 2.33
C GLN A 143 -14.24 -10.08 3.32
N ARG A 144 -15.03 -9.32 4.08
CA ARG A 144 -16.07 -9.90 4.95
C ARG A 144 -17.24 -10.46 4.14
N ILE A 145 -17.67 -9.74 3.10
CA ILE A 145 -18.69 -10.19 2.15
C ILE A 145 -18.25 -11.48 1.46
N ASP A 146 -17.02 -11.52 0.98
CA ASP A 146 -16.44 -12.70 0.32
C ASP A 146 -16.57 -13.95 1.19
N ARG A 147 -16.02 -13.90 2.41
CA ARG A 147 -16.08 -15.00 3.39
C ARG A 147 -17.51 -15.44 3.70
N ALA A 148 -18.42 -14.48 3.90
CA ALA A 148 -19.81 -14.79 4.19
C ALA A 148 -20.53 -15.41 2.98
N SER A 149 -20.27 -14.91 1.78
CA SER A 149 -20.91 -15.40 0.55
C SER A 149 -20.47 -16.82 0.21
N LEU A 150 -19.20 -17.14 0.48
CA LEU A 150 -18.64 -18.49 0.36
C LEU A 150 -19.26 -19.44 1.38
N ALA A 151 -19.35 -19.03 2.64
CA ALA A 151 -19.96 -19.83 3.70
C ALA A 151 -21.45 -20.11 3.45
N ALA A 152 -22.19 -19.12 2.94
CA ALA A 152 -23.60 -19.26 2.61
C ALA A 152 -23.86 -19.90 1.24
N GLN A 153 -22.82 -20.06 0.40
CA GLN A 153 -22.92 -20.47 -1.00
C GLN A 153 -23.95 -19.64 -1.81
N ARG A 154 -24.05 -18.35 -1.52
CA ARG A 154 -25.05 -17.43 -2.10
C ARG A 154 -24.39 -16.29 -2.86
N ARG A 155 -25.10 -15.78 -3.87
CA ARG A 155 -24.70 -14.55 -4.57
C ARG A 155 -24.83 -13.34 -3.65
N VAL A 156 -23.93 -12.37 -3.84
CA VAL A 156 -23.99 -11.08 -3.15
C VAL A 156 -25.15 -10.26 -3.73
N THR A 157 -26.11 -9.91 -2.86
CA THR A 157 -27.30 -9.13 -3.20
C THR A 157 -27.60 -8.13 -2.07
N ILE A 158 -28.46 -7.14 -2.31
CA ILE A 158 -28.83 -6.17 -1.27
C ILE A 158 -29.39 -6.87 0.00
N PRO A 159 -30.33 -7.83 -0.10
CA PRO A 159 -30.80 -8.56 1.09
C PRO A 159 -29.69 -9.29 1.85
N PHE A 160 -28.76 -9.91 1.13
CA PHE A 160 -27.60 -10.58 1.74
C PHE A 160 -26.69 -9.60 2.50
N LEU A 161 -26.44 -8.41 1.94
CA LEU A 161 -25.66 -7.39 2.62
C LEU A 161 -26.37 -6.84 3.86
N ARG A 162 -27.70 -6.68 3.81
CA ARG A 162 -28.50 -6.26 4.96
C ARG A 162 -28.42 -7.27 6.10
N GLU A 163 -28.52 -8.56 5.78
CA GLU A 163 -28.36 -9.68 6.71
C GLU A 163 -26.96 -9.66 7.34
N LEU A 164 -25.91 -9.54 6.52
CA LEU A 164 -24.50 -9.54 6.97
C LEU A 164 -24.13 -8.35 7.86
N LEU A 165 -24.73 -7.19 7.60
CA LEU A 165 -24.48 -5.94 8.34
C LEU A 165 -25.41 -5.76 9.55
N HIS A 166 -26.33 -6.70 9.81
CA HIS A 166 -27.37 -6.58 10.83
C HIS A 166 -28.16 -5.26 10.73
N LEU A 167 -28.30 -4.71 9.51
CA LEU A 167 -29.05 -3.49 9.28
C LEU A 167 -30.55 -3.84 9.24
N GLN A 168 -31.16 -3.88 10.43
CA GLN A 168 -32.61 -3.84 10.57
C GLN A 168 -33.11 -2.44 10.15
N GLU A 169 -34.24 -2.39 9.44
CA GLU A 169 -34.83 -1.13 8.96
C GLU A 169 -35.11 -0.21 10.14
N LEU A 170 -34.56 1.00 10.08
CA LEU A 170 -35.06 2.18 10.76
C LEU A 170 -35.44 3.19 9.68
#